data_AF-A0AA35UXN5-F1
#
_entry.id   AF-A0AA35UXN5-F1
#
_cell.length_a   1.000
_cell.length_b   1.000
_cell.length_c   1.000
_cell.angle_alpha   90.00
_cell.angle_beta   90.00
_cell.angle_gamma   90.00
#
_symmetry.space_group_name_H-M   'P 1'
#
loop_
_entity.id
_entity.type
_entity.pdbx_description
1 polymer ?
#
loop_
_entity_poly.entity_id
_entity_poly.type
_entity_poly.pdbx_seq_one_letter_code
_entity_poly.pdbx_strand_id
1 'polypeptide(L)'
;MSSQIDPKELKVLSDILALVLDEQEGQAATALQALRHRARRNTITAGALKNLFVAIAPEPPKPRAKATGTRSGTSRQGTSSRDTVENRQRLMALTEDLRQMDLELRSSRARIEGLRAELNQTRASRAEVQAALHAQQGAKASGPRMAVIWMACGVGILLGVAATQVVHSLNAPRSQIDRSLYLR
;
A
#
# COMPACT_ATOMS: atom_id res chain seq x y z
N MET A 1 45.78 11.35 -12.74
CA MET A 1 45.45 9.94 -13.07
C MET A 1 43.95 9.82 -12.95
N SER A 2 43.28 9.85 -14.09
CA SER A 2 41.81 9.84 -14.23
C SER A 2 41.25 8.54 -13.67
N SER A 3 40.68 8.60 -12.47
CA SER A 3 39.86 7.54 -11.88
C SER A 3 38.52 7.48 -12.64
N GLN A 4 38.55 7.01 -13.89
CA GLN A 4 37.35 6.54 -14.56
C GLN A 4 36.84 5.35 -13.74
N ILE A 5 35.87 5.61 -12.87
CA ILE A 5 35.20 4.58 -12.08
C ILE A 5 34.61 3.58 -13.08
N ASP A 6 34.94 2.29 -12.95
CA ASP A 6 34.42 1.27 -13.85
C ASP A 6 32.88 1.23 -13.70
N PRO A 7 32.11 1.34 -14.80
CA PRO A 7 30.65 1.27 -14.75
C PRO A 7 30.13 0.01 -14.05
N LYS A 8 30.91 -1.09 -14.04
CA LYS A 8 30.57 -2.31 -13.30
C LYS A 8 30.63 -2.10 -11.79
N GLU A 9 31.62 -1.38 -11.29
CA GLU A 9 31.80 -1.10 -9.86
C GLU A 9 30.73 -0.12 -9.35
N LEU A 10 30.39 0.89 -10.15
CA LEU A 10 29.31 1.85 -9.83
C LEU A 10 27.95 1.12 -9.76
N LYS A 11 27.67 0.22 -10.71
CA LYS A 11 26.45 -0.60 -10.70
C LYS A 11 26.37 -1.51 -9.47
N VAL A 12 27.50 -2.10 -9.06
CA VAL A 12 27.55 -2.91 -7.84
C VAL A 12 27.31 -2.04 -6.61
N LEU A 13 27.86 -0.83 -6.54
CA LEU A 13 27.65 0.11 -5.45
C LEU A 13 26.18 0.56 -5.33
N SER A 14 25.54 0.90 -6.45
CA SER A 14 24.15 1.35 -6.46
C SER A 14 23.18 0.25 -6.00
N ASP A 15 23.44 -0.98 -6.42
CA ASP A 15 22.67 -2.16 -6.05
C ASP A 15 22.88 -2.55 -4.58
N ILE A 16 24.08 -2.31 -4.06
CA ILE A 16 24.39 -2.42 -2.63
C ILE A 16 23.69 -1.32 -1.80
N LEU A 17 23.70 -0.07 -2.27
CA LEU A 17 23.05 1.06 -1.58
C LEU A 17 21.53 0.92 -1.56
N ALA A 18 20.95 0.44 -2.67
CA ALA A 18 19.53 0.12 -2.74
C ALA A 18 19.12 -0.93 -1.70
N LEU A 19 19.91 -2.01 -1.59
CA LEU A 19 19.66 -3.06 -0.58
C LEU A 19 19.74 -2.53 0.86
N VAL A 20 20.64 -1.58 1.12
CA VAL A 20 20.82 -0.97 2.46
C VAL A 20 19.75 0.09 2.76
N LEU A 21 19.21 0.78 1.75
CA LEU A 21 18.16 1.80 1.90
C LEU A 21 16.75 1.19 2.01
N ASP A 22 16.50 0.04 1.38
CA ASP A 22 15.20 -0.65 1.45
C ASP A 22 15.00 -1.43 2.77
N GLU A 23 16.08 -1.78 3.49
CA GLU A 23 15.99 -2.48 4.78
C GLU A 23 15.77 -1.52 5.97
N GLN A 24 14.77 -1.83 6.81
CA GLN A 24 14.38 -1.02 7.99
C GLN A 24 15.43 -1.05 9.12
N GLU A 25 15.49 0.04 9.91
CA GLU A 25 16.37 0.21 11.08
C GLU A 25 16.25 -0.97 12.06
N GLY A 26 17.17 -1.93 11.94
CA GLY A 26 17.15 -3.19 12.68
C GLY A 26 17.77 -4.38 11.93
N GLN A 27 17.84 -4.31 10.59
CA GLN A 27 18.42 -5.39 9.75
C GLN A 27 19.82 -5.10 9.19
N ALA A 28 20.45 -4.01 9.63
CA ALA A 28 21.76 -3.56 9.13
C ALA A 28 22.87 -4.64 9.16
N ALA A 29 22.82 -5.58 10.11
CA ALA A 29 23.76 -6.70 10.16
C ALA A 29 23.60 -7.69 8.99
N THR A 30 22.36 -7.95 8.57
CA THR A 30 22.02 -8.80 7.41
C THR A 30 22.39 -8.09 6.11
N ALA A 31 22.08 -6.80 5.99
CA ALA A 31 22.51 -5.96 4.88
C ALA A 31 24.04 -5.98 4.69
N LEU A 32 24.79 -5.85 5.80
CA LEU A 32 26.26 -5.88 5.77
C LEU A 32 26.82 -7.25 5.37
N GLN A 33 26.18 -8.35 5.76
CA GLN A 33 26.57 -9.69 5.32
C GLN A 33 26.29 -9.90 3.83
N ALA A 34 25.14 -9.45 3.34
CA ALA A 34 24.79 -9.48 1.92
C ALA A 34 25.78 -8.62 1.09
N LEU A 35 26.12 -7.43 1.57
CA LEU A 35 27.12 -6.53 1.00
C LEU A 35 28.49 -7.20 0.92
N ARG A 36 28.93 -7.85 2.00
CA ARG A 36 30.21 -8.60 2.05
C ARG A 36 30.21 -9.78 1.07
N HIS A 37 29.10 -10.50 0.95
CA HIS A 37 28.98 -11.63 0.03
C HIS A 37 29.03 -11.17 -1.44
N ARG A 38 28.34 -10.06 -1.76
CA ARG A 38 28.29 -9.49 -3.11
C ARG A 38 29.62 -8.84 -3.53
N ALA A 39 30.31 -8.20 -2.59
CA ALA A 39 31.67 -7.68 -2.80
C ALA A 39 32.67 -8.80 -3.09
N ARG A 40 32.60 -9.91 -2.33
CA ARG A 40 33.44 -11.10 -2.57
C ARG A 40 33.20 -11.72 -3.95
N ARG A 41 31.94 -11.84 -4.37
CA ARG A 41 31.57 -12.36 -5.70
C ARG A 41 32.18 -11.55 -6.83
N ASN A 42 32.37 -10.24 -6.64
CA ASN A 42 32.92 -9.33 -7.62
C ASN A 42 34.41 -8.99 -7.39
N THR A 43 35.12 -9.74 -6.53
CA THR A 43 36.54 -9.52 -6.19
C THR A 43 36.87 -8.10 -5.70
N ILE A 44 35.88 -7.38 -5.17
CA ILE A 44 36.07 -6.02 -4.69
C ILE A 44 36.56 -6.07 -3.24
N THR A 45 37.73 -5.49 -2.99
CA THR A 45 38.28 -5.39 -1.63
C THR A 45 37.56 -4.31 -0.82
N ALA A 46 37.55 -4.46 0.50
CA ALA A 46 36.97 -3.44 1.38
C ALA A 46 37.65 -2.06 1.21
N GLY A 47 38.94 -2.04 0.87
CA GLY A 47 39.68 -0.81 0.54
C GLY A 47 39.22 -0.16 -0.77
N ALA A 48 38.93 -0.96 -1.79
CA ALA A 48 38.37 -0.47 -3.06
C ALA A 48 36.97 0.11 -2.86
N LEU A 49 36.08 -0.57 -2.11
CA LEU A 49 34.76 -0.04 -1.76
C LEU A 49 34.86 1.30 -1.02
N LYS A 50 35.74 1.39 -0.02
CA LYS A 50 35.98 2.65 0.71
C LYS A 50 36.44 3.77 -0.23
N ASN A 51 37.36 3.47 -1.14
CA ASN A 51 37.87 4.45 -2.10
C ASN A 51 36.78 4.89 -3.09
N LEU A 52 35.87 3.99 -3.48
CA LEU A 52 34.72 4.31 -4.33
C LEU A 52 33.70 5.21 -3.62
N PHE A 53 33.37 4.91 -2.36
CA PHE A 53 32.52 5.80 -1.54
C PHE A 53 33.16 7.18 -1.33
N VAL A 54 34.48 7.23 -1.10
CA VAL A 54 35.23 8.49 -0.94
C VAL A 54 35.32 9.28 -2.25
N ALA A 55 35.40 8.59 -3.40
CA ALA A 55 35.45 9.22 -4.72
C ALA A 55 34.08 9.76 -5.19
N ILE A 56 32.98 9.15 -4.73
CA ILE A 56 31.61 9.55 -5.08
C ILE A 56 31.06 10.62 -4.13
N ALA A 57 31.60 10.74 -2.91
CA ALA A 57 31.24 11.81 -1.99
C ALA A 57 31.63 13.19 -2.57
N PRO A 58 30.70 14.17 -2.64
CA PRO A 58 31.02 15.53 -3.03
C PRO A 58 31.86 16.17 -1.92
N GLU A 59 33.17 16.22 -2.16
CA GLU A 59 34.24 16.70 -1.26
C GLU A 59 34.42 15.93 0.07
N PRO A 60 35.35 14.96 0.15
CA PRO A 60 35.84 14.52 1.44
C PRO A 60 36.66 15.64 2.10
N PRO A 61 36.47 15.98 3.40
CA PRO A 61 37.45 16.77 4.11
C PRO A 61 38.77 15.99 4.08
N LYS A 62 39.73 16.47 3.28
CA LYS A 62 41.07 15.89 3.22
C LYS A 62 41.55 15.74 4.66
N PRO A 63 41.76 14.52 5.18
CA PRO A 63 42.40 14.39 6.48
C PRO A 63 43.77 15.05 6.33
N ARG A 64 44.02 16.08 7.13
CA ARG A 64 45.31 16.75 7.25
C ARG A 64 46.36 15.69 7.56
N ALA A 65 46.98 15.14 6.52
CA ALA A 65 48.23 14.42 6.66
C ALA A 65 49.21 15.43 7.23
N LYS A 66 49.72 15.12 8.43
CA LYS A 66 50.72 15.87 9.18
C LYS A 66 51.78 16.39 8.20
N ALA A 67 51.85 17.71 8.05
CA ALA A 67 52.85 18.36 7.24
C ALA A 67 54.23 18.10 7.86
N THR A 68 55.11 17.44 7.11
CA THR A 68 56.56 17.47 7.34
C THR A 68 57.22 17.49 5.97
N GLY A 69 57.84 18.63 5.64
CA GLY A 69 58.61 18.87 4.42
C GLY A 69 57.74 18.88 3.15
N THR A 70 57.96 19.69 2.13
CA THR A 70 59.10 20.52 1.76
C THR A 70 58.58 21.44 0.67
N ARG A 71 59.11 22.66 0.62
CA ARG A 71 58.82 23.66 -0.42
C ARG A 71 59.10 23.13 -1.82
N SER A 72 58.12 23.25 -2.70
CA SER A 72 58.26 23.38 -4.16
C SER A 72 56.86 23.78 -4.67
N GLY A 73 56.61 25.04 -4.97
CA GLY A 73 57.10 25.67 -6.19
C GLY A 73 56.25 25.15 -7.36
N THR A 74 55.16 25.85 -7.71
CA THR A 74 54.63 25.99 -9.07
C THR A 74 53.35 26.82 -9.03
N SER A 75 53.41 27.94 -9.76
CA SER A 75 52.29 28.77 -10.19
C SER A 75 51.10 27.96 -10.73
N ARG A 76 49.96 27.99 -10.04
CA ARG A 76 48.64 27.62 -10.58
C ARG A 76 47.58 28.58 -10.06
N GLN A 77 47.74 29.87 -10.36
CA GLN A 77 46.76 30.89 -9.99
C GLN A 77 45.84 31.29 -11.17
N GLY A 78 46.02 30.69 -12.35
CA GLY A 78 45.22 30.96 -13.56
C GLY A 78 44.13 29.93 -13.89
N THR A 79 44.12 28.75 -13.23
CA THR A 79 43.14 27.68 -13.51
C THR A 79 41.98 27.66 -12.50
N SER A 80 42.22 28.09 -11.26
CA SER A 80 41.22 28.08 -10.20
C SER A 80 40.06 29.06 -10.45
N SER A 81 40.31 30.18 -11.13
CA SER A 81 39.25 31.14 -11.48
C SER A 81 38.26 30.55 -12.49
N ARG A 82 38.75 29.84 -13.52
CA ARG A 82 37.90 29.20 -14.53
C ARG A 82 37.06 28.07 -13.93
N ASP A 83 37.67 27.23 -13.10
CA ASP A 83 36.96 26.16 -12.38
C ASP A 83 35.92 26.71 -11.40
N THR A 84 36.19 27.84 -10.73
CA THR A 84 35.20 28.48 -9.85
C THR A 84 34.02 29.07 -10.62
N VAL A 85 34.24 29.57 -11.83
CA VAL A 85 33.16 30.08 -12.70
C VAL A 85 32.30 28.93 -13.21
N GLU A 86 32.91 27.82 -13.63
CA GLU A 86 32.19 26.63 -14.08
C GLU A 86 31.40 25.97 -12.93
N ASN A 87 31.97 25.90 -11.73
CA ASN A 87 31.27 25.42 -10.55
C ASN A 87 30.08 26.30 -10.18
N ARG A 88 30.20 27.64 -10.29
CA ARG A 88 29.07 28.55 -10.07
C ARG A 88 27.97 28.35 -11.10
N GLN A 89 28.31 28.13 -12.37
CA GLN A 89 27.32 27.83 -13.42
C GLN A 89 26.59 26.52 -13.15
N ARG A 90 27.30 25.48 -12.71
CA ARG A 90 26.69 24.20 -12.29
C ARG A 90 25.78 24.36 -11.08
N LEU A 91 26.18 25.15 -10.08
CA LEU A 91 25.33 25.44 -8.92
C LEU A 91 24.05 26.18 -9.33
N MET A 92 24.14 27.13 -10.25
CA MET A 92 22.95 27.82 -10.78
C MET A 92 22.03 26.85 -11.52
N ALA A 93 22.60 25.97 -12.36
CA ALA A 93 21.83 24.95 -13.07
C ALA A 93 21.12 23.97 -12.11
N LEU A 94 21.82 23.49 -11.07
CA LEU A 94 21.23 22.62 -10.04
C LEU A 94 20.15 23.32 -9.21
N THR A 95 20.32 24.62 -8.95
CA THR A 95 19.32 25.41 -8.21
C THR A 95 18.07 25.62 -9.05
N GLU A 96 18.22 25.86 -10.35
CA GLU A 96 17.09 25.96 -11.27
C GLU A 96 16.37 24.61 -11.41
N ASP A 97 17.12 23.51 -11.51
CA ASP A 97 16.57 22.16 -11.58
C ASP A 97 15.79 21.79 -10.31
N LEU A 98 16.33 22.12 -9.12
CA LEU A 98 15.61 21.96 -7.85
C LEU A 98 14.31 22.77 -7.80
N ARG A 99 14.36 24.01 -8.31
CA ARG A 99 13.17 24.87 -8.37
C ARG A 99 12.13 24.29 -9.34
N GLN A 100 12.57 23.77 -10.48
CA GLN A 100 11.70 23.11 -11.45
C GLN A 100 11.06 21.85 -10.87
N MET A 101 11.85 21.00 -10.18
CA MET A 101 11.33 19.82 -9.50
C MET A 101 10.34 20.17 -8.38
N ASP A 102 10.57 21.23 -7.60
CA ASP A 102 9.60 21.66 -6.57
C ASP A 102 8.27 22.10 -7.20
N LEU A 103 8.32 22.82 -8.32
CA LEU A 103 7.13 23.18 -9.08
C LEU A 103 6.41 21.94 -9.63
N GLU A 104 7.15 20.97 -10.15
CA GLU A 104 6.59 19.72 -10.66
C GLU A 104 5.96 18.88 -9.53
N LEU A 105 6.60 18.79 -8.37
CA LEU A 105 6.06 18.14 -7.17
C LEU A 105 4.78 18.81 -6.68
N ARG A 106 4.72 20.14 -6.67
CA ARG A 106 3.47 20.87 -6.34
C ARG A 106 2.39 20.59 -7.37
N SER A 107 2.73 20.60 -8.66
CA SER A 107 1.77 20.35 -9.73
C SER A 107 1.21 18.92 -9.69
N SER A 108 2.06 17.93 -9.38
CA SER A 108 1.65 16.52 -9.26
C SER A 108 0.79 16.30 -8.02
N ARG A 109 1.12 16.93 -6.89
CA ARG A 109 0.27 16.92 -5.68
C ARG A 109 -1.11 17.51 -5.97
N ALA A 110 -1.18 18.66 -6.64
CA ALA A 110 -2.46 19.27 -7.02
C ALA A 110 -3.29 18.35 -7.94
N ARG A 111 -2.66 17.63 -8.88
CA ARG A 111 -3.34 16.63 -9.72
C ARG A 111 -3.88 15.46 -8.91
N ILE A 112 -3.10 14.96 -7.95
CA ILE A 112 -3.53 13.87 -7.06
C ILE A 112 -4.74 14.31 -6.22
N GLU A 113 -4.71 15.53 -5.70
CA GLU A 113 -5.84 16.10 -4.95
C GLU A 113 -7.09 16.24 -5.83
N GLY A 114 -6.94 16.69 -7.08
CA GLY A 114 -8.02 16.73 -8.07
C GLY A 114 -8.63 15.34 -8.33
N LEU A 115 -7.80 14.34 -8.62
CA LEU A 115 -8.26 12.96 -8.85
C LEU A 115 -8.94 12.37 -7.62
N ARG A 116 -8.45 12.67 -6.41
CA ARG A 116 -9.09 12.25 -5.16
C ARG A 116 -10.47 12.90 -4.99
N ALA A 117 -10.62 14.17 -5.35
CA ALA A 117 -11.91 14.85 -5.31
C ALA A 117 -12.91 14.22 -6.31
N GLU A 118 -12.47 13.93 -7.54
CA GLU A 118 -13.28 13.24 -8.55
C GLU A 118 -13.69 11.82 -8.09
N LEU A 119 -12.77 11.05 -7.51
CA LEU A 119 -13.07 9.73 -6.95
C LEU A 119 -14.07 9.81 -5.79
N ASN A 120 -13.95 10.81 -4.92
CA ASN A 120 -14.92 10.99 -3.84
C ASN A 120 -16.31 11.38 -4.38
N GLN A 121 -16.36 12.26 -5.38
CA GLN A 121 -17.62 12.65 -6.02
C GLN A 121 -18.29 11.46 -6.72
N THR A 122 -17.52 10.62 -7.42
CA THR A 122 -18.05 9.42 -8.08
C THR A 122 -18.48 8.34 -7.08
N ARG A 123 -17.80 8.22 -5.93
CA ARG A 123 -18.26 7.33 -4.84
C ARG A 123 -19.56 7.82 -4.22
N ALA A 124 -19.70 9.13 -4.00
CA ALA A 124 -20.92 9.72 -3.48
C ALA A 124 -22.10 9.50 -4.43
N SER A 125 -21.93 9.79 -5.72
CA SER A 125 -23.00 9.58 -6.72
C SER A 125 -23.39 8.11 -6.87
N ARG A 126 -22.43 7.18 -6.79
CA ARG A 126 -22.74 5.75 -6.76
C ARG A 126 -23.52 5.34 -5.52
N ALA A 127 -23.16 5.87 -4.35
CA ALA A 127 -23.88 5.59 -3.11
C ALA A 127 -25.33 6.10 -3.17
N GLU A 128 -25.55 7.28 -3.75
CA GLU A 128 -26.90 7.82 -3.97
C GLU A 128 -27.75 6.92 -4.88
N VAL A 129 -27.19 6.48 -6.00
CA VAL A 129 -27.89 5.58 -6.93
C VAL A 129 -28.18 4.23 -6.27
N GLN A 130 -27.23 3.66 -5.54
CA GLN A 130 -27.45 2.41 -4.80
C GLN A 130 -28.52 2.58 -3.72
N ALA A 131 -28.50 3.68 -2.97
CA ALA A 131 -29.53 3.98 -1.98
C ALA A 131 -30.91 4.13 -2.63
N ALA A 132 -31.01 4.79 -3.79
CA ALA A 132 -32.25 4.91 -4.54
C ALA A 132 -32.77 3.54 -5.02
N LEU A 133 -31.88 2.66 -5.51
CA LEU A 133 -32.26 1.30 -5.90
C LEU A 133 -32.71 0.47 -4.70
N HIS A 134 -32.01 0.53 -3.56
CA HIS A 134 -32.41 -0.14 -2.34
C HIS A 134 -33.76 0.38 -1.81
N ALA A 135 -34.01 1.69 -1.87
CA ALA A 135 -35.30 2.26 -1.51
C ALA A 135 -36.43 1.76 -2.42
N GLN A 136 -36.19 1.68 -3.74
CA GLN A 136 -37.17 1.13 -4.69
C GLN A 136 -37.38 -0.38 -4.52
N GLN A 137 -36.33 -1.15 -4.24
CA GLN A 137 -36.42 -2.58 -4.00
C GLN A 137 -37.13 -2.89 -2.67
N GLY A 138 -36.85 -2.13 -1.60
CA GLY A 138 -37.54 -2.25 -0.32
C GLY A 138 -39.05 -1.99 -0.43
N ALA A 139 -39.44 -1.00 -1.26
CA ALA A 139 -40.84 -0.73 -1.56
C ALA A 139 -41.52 -1.86 -2.36
N LYS A 140 -40.77 -2.63 -3.17
CA LYS A 140 -41.28 -3.76 -3.96
C LYS A 140 -41.20 -5.12 -3.26
N ALA A 141 -40.30 -5.27 -2.27
CA ALA A 141 -40.05 -6.54 -1.57
C ALA A 141 -41.19 -6.94 -0.63
N SER A 142 -42.02 -6.00 -0.16
CA SER A 142 -43.30 -6.27 0.50
C SER A 142 -44.45 -6.49 -0.51
N GLY A 143 -44.16 -7.15 -1.62
CA GLY A 143 -45.18 -7.48 -2.61
C GLY A 143 -46.32 -8.28 -1.95
N PRO A 144 -47.60 -7.96 -2.24
CA PRO A 144 -48.75 -8.58 -1.59
C PRO A 144 -48.79 -10.10 -1.79
N ARG A 145 -48.04 -10.63 -2.76
CA ARG A 145 -47.97 -12.06 -3.07
C ARG A 145 -47.46 -12.90 -1.89
N MET A 146 -46.41 -12.45 -1.19
CA MET A 146 -45.90 -13.21 -0.03
C MET A 146 -46.85 -13.12 1.17
N ALA A 147 -47.48 -11.95 1.39
CA ALA A 147 -48.52 -11.80 2.41
C ALA A 147 -49.74 -12.69 2.12
N VAL A 148 -50.14 -12.80 0.85
CA VAL A 148 -51.25 -13.68 0.41
C VAL A 148 -50.89 -15.15 0.59
N ILE A 149 -49.65 -15.58 0.31
CA ILE A 149 -49.21 -16.96 0.54
C ILE A 149 -49.25 -17.31 2.03
N TRP A 150 -48.74 -16.43 2.90
CA TRP A 150 -48.80 -16.63 4.35
C TRP A 150 -50.24 -16.66 4.88
N MET A 151 -51.11 -15.78 4.38
CA MET A 151 -52.53 -15.80 4.71
C MET A 151 -53.20 -17.10 4.24
N ALA A 152 -52.95 -17.54 3.01
CA ALA A 152 -53.51 -18.78 2.47
C ALA A 152 -53.04 -20.01 3.28
N CYS A 153 -51.76 -20.04 3.68
CA CYS A 153 -51.23 -21.10 4.53
C CYS A 153 -51.91 -21.10 5.91
N GLY A 154 -52.07 -19.92 6.53
CA GLY A 154 -52.78 -19.78 7.81
C GLY A 154 -54.24 -20.24 7.73
N VAL A 155 -54.97 -19.83 6.68
CA VAL A 155 -56.36 -20.25 6.45
C VAL A 155 -56.44 -21.77 6.21
N GLY A 156 -55.50 -22.33 5.44
CA GLY A 156 -55.44 -23.77 5.18
C GLY A 156 -55.21 -24.60 6.44
N ILE A 157 -54.32 -24.15 7.33
CA ILE A 157 -54.08 -24.82 8.63
C ILE A 157 -55.34 -24.79 9.48
N LEU A 158 -56.00 -23.63 9.61
CA LEU A 158 -57.23 -23.50 10.40
C LEU A 158 -58.35 -24.37 9.86
N LEU A 159 -58.52 -24.41 8.54
CA LEU A 159 -59.52 -25.26 7.89
C LEU A 159 -59.23 -26.75 8.12
N GLY A 160 -57.96 -27.15 8.07
CA GLY A 160 -57.52 -28.52 8.36
C GLY A 160 -57.81 -28.93 9.81
N VAL A 161 -57.55 -28.06 10.78
CA VAL A 161 -57.86 -28.32 12.20
C VAL A 161 -59.37 -28.46 12.40
N ALA A 162 -60.16 -27.56 11.82
CA ALA A 162 -61.63 -27.62 11.92
C ALA A 162 -62.19 -28.91 11.29
N ALA A 163 -61.72 -29.30 10.10
CA ALA A 163 -62.13 -30.54 9.45
C ALA A 163 -61.76 -31.78 10.27
N THR A 164 -60.58 -31.77 10.90
CA THR A 164 -60.14 -32.88 11.75
C THR A 164 -61.04 -33.04 12.98
N GLN A 165 -61.46 -31.93 13.61
CA GLN A 165 -62.40 -31.95 14.74
C GLN A 165 -63.78 -32.50 14.35
N VAL A 166 -64.28 -32.15 13.16
CA VAL A 166 -65.57 -32.66 12.66
C VAL A 166 -65.52 -34.18 12.45
N VAL A 167 -64.46 -34.69 11.80
CA VAL A 167 -64.29 -36.14 11.61
C VAL A 167 -64.14 -36.87 12.93
N HIS A 168 -63.40 -36.31 13.89
CA HIS A 168 -63.26 -36.92 15.22
C HIS A 168 -64.58 -36.92 16.01
N SER A 169 -65.42 -35.89 15.85
CA SER A 169 -66.75 -35.82 16.47
C SER A 169 -67.73 -36.85 15.88
N LEU A 170 -67.59 -37.17 14.60
CA LEU A 170 -68.42 -38.17 13.90
C LEU A 170 -67.96 -39.61 14.18
N ASN A 171 -66.64 -39.82 14.34
CA ASN A 171 -66.05 -41.12 14.63
C ASN A 171 -65.83 -41.39 16.13
N ALA A 172 -66.22 -40.46 17.01
CA ALA A 172 -66.14 -40.67 18.45
C ALA A 172 -66.97 -41.90 18.85
N PRO A 173 -66.36 -42.98 19.36
CA PRO A 173 -67.10 -44.15 19.78
C PRO A 173 -67.96 -43.80 21.00
N ARG A 174 -69.29 -43.87 20.83
CA ARG A 174 -70.25 -43.89 21.95
C ARG A 174 -70.07 -45.19 22.73
N SER A 175 -69.15 -45.23 23.68
CA SER A 175 -69.11 -46.31 24.66
C SER A 175 -68.36 -45.94 25.94
N GLN A 176 -69.07 -45.28 26.86
CA GLN A 176 -68.94 -45.63 28.27
C GLN A 176 -70.27 -46.28 28.67
N ILE A 177 -70.36 -47.59 28.42
CA ILE A 177 -71.36 -48.43 29.05
C ILE A 177 -70.92 -48.57 30.51
N ASP A 178 -71.68 -47.94 31.39
CA ASP A 178 -71.52 -48.03 32.83
C ASP A 178 -71.80 -49.48 33.27
N ARG A 179 -70.74 -50.26 33.47
CA ARG A 179 -70.80 -51.64 34.00
C ARG A 179 -70.83 -51.67 35.54
N SER A 180 -71.25 -50.58 36.18
CA SER A 180 -71.45 -50.52 37.63
C SER A 180 -72.73 -51.23 38.11
N LEU A 181 -73.51 -51.83 37.20
CA LEU A 181 -74.77 -52.53 37.49
C LEU A 181 -74.63 -54.05 37.74
N TYR A 182 -73.43 -54.54 38.07
CA TYR A 182 -73.20 -55.90 38.57
C TYR A 182 -72.43 -55.86 39.88
N LEU A 183 -73.11 -55.62 41.00
CA LEU A 183 -72.76 -56.11 42.34
C LEU A 183 -73.91 -55.76 43.30
N ARG A 184 -74.94 -56.61 43.31
CA ARG A 184 -75.86 -56.77 44.44
C ARG A 184 -76.20 -58.25 44.59
#